data_AF-A0A443RSA5-F1
#
_entry.id   AF-A0A443RSA5-F1
#
_cell.length_a   1.000
_cell.length_b   1.000
_cell.length_c   1.000
_cell.angle_alpha   90.00
_cell.angle_beta   90.00
_cell.angle_gamma   90.00
#
_symmetry.space_group_name_H-M   'P 1'
#
loop_
_entity.id
_entity.type
_entity.pdbx_description
1 polymer ?
#
loop_
_entity_poly.entity_id
_entity_poly.type
_entity_poly.pdbx_seq_one_letter_code
_entity_poly.pdbx_strand_id
1 'polypeptide(L)'
;QSTKCDGTETCSRVNQKVFYHRINSPQSDDILTIQFKDNPGWRMDAFVSDCGKYLFVSARETCRQNLLFYSKLDTENTPIVGQLELTPIFDKFEADYIYVTNDGDKVTMRTNKNAPNFKVVCFDLNDPTEEKWTNVIEEHEKDVLSSCTCVNEDMLAVIYLRDVVNVLEIRKLKDGTLIQ
;
A
#
# COMPACT_ATOMS: atom_id res chain seq x y z
N GLN A 1 30.13 9.14 8.31
CA GLN A 1 30.69 7.92 8.91
C GLN A 1 30.25 6.74 8.07
N SER A 2 31.18 6.04 7.44
CA SER A 2 30.91 4.82 6.67
C SER A 2 30.84 3.65 7.65
N THR A 3 29.67 3.37 8.19
CA THR A 3 29.43 2.11 8.92
C THR A 3 29.45 0.98 7.91
N LYS A 4 30.42 0.08 8.08
CA LYS A 4 30.55 -1.17 7.34
C LYS A 4 29.27 -1.98 7.55
N CYS A 5 28.51 -2.26 6.49
CA CYS A 5 27.31 -3.10 6.55
C CYS A 5 27.71 -4.58 6.51
N ASP A 6 28.36 -5.07 7.57
CA ASP A 6 28.75 -6.49 7.70
C ASP A 6 27.85 -7.29 8.64
N GLY A 7 26.77 -6.68 9.15
CA GLY A 7 25.75 -7.33 9.96
C GLY A 7 26.08 -7.38 11.45
N THR A 8 27.13 -6.68 11.88
CA THR A 8 27.53 -6.57 13.30
C THR A 8 27.05 -5.28 13.95
N GLU A 9 26.44 -4.37 13.18
CA GLU A 9 25.98 -3.08 13.67
C GLU A 9 24.70 -3.16 14.51
N THR A 10 24.66 -2.41 15.61
CA THR A 10 23.48 -2.27 16.50
C THR A 10 22.82 -0.89 16.39
N CYS A 11 23.28 -0.06 15.46
CA CYS A 11 22.77 1.29 15.26
C CYS A 11 21.36 1.28 14.67
N SER A 12 20.51 2.19 15.13
CA SER A 12 19.19 2.41 14.55
C SER A 12 19.29 2.82 13.08
N ARG A 13 18.48 2.20 12.22
CA ARG A 13 18.34 2.58 10.82
C ARG A 13 17.27 3.66 10.70
N VAL A 14 17.70 4.86 10.33
CA VAL A 14 16.87 6.07 10.21
C VAL A 14 17.12 6.74 8.85
N ASN A 15 16.25 7.68 8.48
CA ASN A 15 16.29 8.43 7.22
C ASN A 15 16.18 7.53 5.99
N GLN A 16 15.26 6.55 6.01
CA GLN A 16 14.97 5.75 4.82
C GLN A 16 14.57 6.69 3.67
N LYS A 17 14.97 6.33 2.46
CA LYS A 17 14.68 7.04 1.21
C LYS A 17 14.17 6.03 0.19
N VAL A 18 13.31 6.49 -0.71
CA VAL A 18 12.96 5.73 -1.91
C VAL A 18 13.73 6.33 -3.08
N PHE A 19 14.38 5.46 -3.84
CA PHE A 19 15.11 5.81 -5.05
C PHE A 19 14.50 5.10 -6.26
N TYR A 20 14.59 5.74 -7.42
CA TYR A 20 14.27 5.14 -8.71
C TYR A 20 15.56 4.77 -9.43
N HIS A 21 15.73 3.47 -9.68
CA HIS A 21 16.84 2.89 -10.41
C HIS A 21 16.43 2.60 -11.86
N ARG A 22 17.28 2.97 -12.82
CA ARG A 22 17.08 2.64 -14.24
C ARG A 22 17.82 1.36 -14.57
N ILE A 23 17.14 0.41 -15.21
CA ILE A 23 17.79 -0.85 -15.63
C ILE A 23 18.99 -0.52 -16.51
N ASN A 24 20.12 -1.19 -16.25
CA ASN A 24 21.42 -0.99 -16.91
C ASN A 24 22.13 0.34 -16.59
N SER A 25 21.78 1.06 -15.52
CA SER A 25 22.60 2.15 -14.98
C SER A 25 23.38 1.72 -13.73
N PRO A 26 24.50 2.38 -13.37
CA PRO A 26 25.09 2.19 -12.06
C PRO A 26 24.19 2.78 -10.96
N GLN A 27 24.30 2.25 -9.73
CA GLN A 27 23.54 2.72 -8.56
C GLN A 27 23.83 4.20 -8.22
N SER A 28 24.99 4.73 -8.61
CA SER A 28 25.33 6.16 -8.44
C SER A 28 24.37 7.10 -9.16
N ASP A 29 23.66 6.59 -10.17
CA ASP A 29 22.75 7.36 -11.01
C ASP A 29 21.29 7.24 -10.52
N ASP A 30 21.07 6.56 -9.39
CA ASP A 30 19.76 6.39 -8.77
C ASP A 30 19.17 7.75 -8.37
N ILE A 31 17.90 7.95 -8.73
CA ILE A 31 17.21 9.22 -8.54
C ILE A 31 16.46 9.17 -7.21
N LEU A 32 16.74 10.10 -6.30
CA LEU A 32 15.98 10.23 -5.06
C LEU A 32 14.55 10.70 -5.37
N THR A 33 13.56 9.83 -5.15
CA THR A 33 12.15 10.12 -5.45
C THR A 33 11.36 10.55 -4.23
N ILE A 34 11.57 9.90 -3.08
CA ILE A 34 10.79 10.17 -1.86
C ILE A 34 11.70 10.23 -0.64
N GLN A 35 11.48 11.25 0.19
CA GLN A 35 12.14 11.42 1.47
C GLN A 35 11.26 12.25 2.44
N PHE A 36 11.09 11.77 3.66
CA PHE A 36 10.52 12.56 4.77
C PHE A 36 11.64 13.00 5.72
N LYS A 37 12.17 14.21 5.54
CA LYS A 37 13.30 14.73 6.35
C LYS A 37 12.92 14.98 7.81
N ASP A 38 11.70 15.43 8.04
CA ASP A 38 11.20 15.76 9.38
C ASP A 38 10.78 14.52 10.18
N ASN A 39 10.69 13.36 9.51
CA ASN A 39 10.28 12.09 10.11
C ASN A 39 11.33 11.00 9.88
N PRO A 40 12.52 11.11 10.51
CA PRO A 40 13.65 10.21 10.25
C PRO A 40 13.38 8.75 10.66
N GLY A 41 12.40 8.50 11.52
CA GLY A 41 12.01 7.15 11.95
C GLY A 41 11.04 6.44 11.01
N TRP A 42 10.48 7.14 10.03
CA TRP A 42 9.49 6.54 9.12
C TRP A 42 10.14 5.51 8.21
N ARG A 43 9.50 4.34 8.16
CA ARG A 43 9.76 3.33 7.15
C ARG A 43 8.74 3.45 6.02
N MET A 44 9.22 3.39 4.79
CA MET A 44 8.40 3.57 3.60
C MET A 44 8.44 2.33 2.72
N ASP A 45 7.26 1.93 2.25
CA ASP A 45 7.07 1.00 1.14
C ASP A 45 6.45 1.77 -0.02
N ALA A 46 6.92 1.53 -1.25
CA ALA A 46 6.36 2.15 -2.44
C ALA A 46 6.01 1.07 -3.46
N PHE A 47 4.83 1.16 -4.07
CA PHE A 47 4.35 0.21 -5.06
C PHE A 47 3.57 0.91 -6.16
N VAL A 48 3.74 0.44 -7.38
CA VAL A 48 3.02 0.96 -8.55
C VAL A 48 1.68 0.23 -8.66
N SER A 49 0.63 0.97 -8.95
CA SER A 49 -0.72 0.45 -9.21
C SER A 49 -0.74 -0.51 -10.40
N ASP A 50 -1.71 -1.42 -10.44
CA ASP A 50 -1.89 -2.38 -11.54
C ASP A 50 -2.02 -1.69 -12.92
N CYS A 51 -2.61 -0.48 -12.97
CA CYS A 51 -2.74 0.29 -14.21
C CYS A 51 -1.48 1.10 -14.60
N GLY A 52 -0.42 1.06 -13.79
CA GLY A 52 0.84 1.79 -14.01
C GLY A 52 0.79 3.32 -13.77
N LYS A 53 -0.39 3.90 -13.53
CA LYS A 53 -0.58 5.36 -13.47
C LYS A 53 -0.40 5.98 -12.08
N TYR A 54 -0.29 5.17 -11.04
CA TYR A 54 -0.16 5.65 -9.67
C TYR A 54 1.01 4.99 -8.96
N LEU A 55 1.78 5.78 -8.22
CA LEU A 55 2.72 5.30 -7.21
C LEU A 55 2.05 5.50 -5.86
N PHE A 56 1.78 4.42 -5.14
CA PHE A 56 1.35 4.49 -3.75
C PHE A 56 2.55 4.38 -2.82
N VAL A 57 2.51 5.16 -1.74
CA VAL A 57 3.57 5.20 -0.74
C VAL A 57 2.94 5.01 0.62
N SER A 58 3.30 3.92 1.29
CA SER A 58 2.90 3.63 2.66
C SER A 58 4.03 4.02 3.60
N ALA A 59 3.75 4.87 4.59
CA ALA A 59 4.74 5.26 5.61
C ALA A 59 4.30 4.76 6.99
N ARG A 60 5.24 4.20 7.77
CA ARG A 60 4.98 3.59 9.09
C ARG A 60 6.04 3.95 10.10
N GLU A 61 5.65 4.17 11.35
CA GLU A 61 6.59 4.28 12.48
C GLU A 61 6.86 2.92 13.12
N THR A 62 5.81 2.10 13.27
CA THR A 62 5.87 0.80 13.94
C THR A 62 5.45 -0.33 13.00
N CYS A 63 5.04 -1.47 13.54
CA CYS A 63 4.51 -2.61 12.78
C CYS A 63 2.99 -2.50 12.53
N ARG A 64 2.32 -1.49 13.10
CA ARG A 64 0.89 -1.26 12.97
C ARG A 64 0.63 0.15 12.49
N GLN A 65 -0.45 0.30 11.74
CA GLN A 65 -0.96 1.53 11.19
C GLN A 65 0.01 2.13 10.18
N ASN A 66 -0.55 2.73 9.14
CA ASN A 66 0.26 3.42 8.15
C ASN A 66 -0.43 4.68 7.65
N LEU A 67 0.39 5.63 7.26
CA LEU A 67 -0.05 6.69 6.36
C LEU A 67 -0.08 6.12 4.95
N LEU A 68 -0.87 6.75 4.10
CA LEU A 68 -0.93 6.42 2.69
C LEU A 68 -0.94 7.68 1.85
N PHE A 69 -0.02 7.74 0.91
CA PHE A 69 0.10 8.80 -0.08
C PHE A 69 0.05 8.20 -1.47
N TYR A 70 -0.24 9.03 -2.47
CA TYR A 70 -0.05 8.66 -3.86
C TYR A 70 0.65 9.77 -4.65
N SER A 71 1.26 9.37 -5.76
CA SER A 71 1.72 10.26 -6.81
C SER A 71 1.17 9.77 -8.15
N LYS A 72 0.80 10.69 -9.04
CA LYS A 72 0.45 10.34 -10.42
C LYS A 72 1.73 10.09 -11.21
N LEU A 73 1.78 8.96 -11.89
CA LEU A 73 2.85 8.59 -12.80
C LEU A 73 2.37 8.78 -14.24
N ASP A 74 3.10 9.59 -15.00
CA ASP A 74 2.99 9.70 -16.45
C ASP A 74 4.35 9.39 -17.05
N THR A 75 4.76 8.12 -16.98
CA THR A 75 6.10 7.69 -17.39
C THR A 75 6.30 7.73 -18.91
N GLU A 76 5.22 7.83 -19.68
CA GLU A 76 5.28 7.98 -21.14
C GLU A 76 5.69 9.40 -21.55
N ASN A 77 5.19 10.41 -20.84
CA ASN A 77 5.45 11.81 -21.20
C ASN A 77 6.43 12.52 -20.25
N THR A 78 6.54 12.05 -19.01
CA THR A 78 7.31 12.71 -17.95
C THR A 78 8.31 11.73 -17.31
N PRO A 79 9.61 11.83 -17.65
CA PRO A 79 10.61 10.98 -17.04
C PRO A 79 10.76 11.30 -15.55
N ILE A 80 10.93 10.27 -14.73
CA ILE A 80 11.31 10.44 -13.32
C ILE A 80 12.74 10.99 -13.29
N VAL A 81 12.88 12.23 -12.85
CA VAL A 81 14.15 12.99 -12.80
C VAL A 81 14.44 13.59 -11.41
N GLY A 82 13.55 13.39 -10.43
CA GLY A 82 13.72 13.94 -9.10
C GLY A 82 12.64 13.49 -8.11
N GLN A 83 12.42 14.31 -7.09
CA GLN A 83 11.41 14.04 -6.08
C GLN A 83 10.00 14.12 -6.66
N LEU A 84 9.17 13.15 -6.28
CA LEU A 84 7.78 13.08 -6.70
C LEU A 84 6.88 13.86 -5.73
N GLU A 85 5.86 14.51 -6.27
CA GLU A 85 4.83 15.13 -5.45
C GLU A 85 3.92 14.05 -4.85
N LEU A 86 3.78 14.07 -3.53
CA LEU A 86 2.94 13.12 -2.79
C LEU A 86 1.67 13.81 -2.29
N THR A 87 0.52 13.30 -2.71
CA THR A 87 -0.78 13.69 -2.20
C THR A 87 -1.20 12.73 -1.08
N PRO A 88 -1.53 13.21 0.13
CA PRO A 88 -2.01 12.35 1.21
C PRO A 88 -3.41 11.80 0.90
N ILE A 89 -3.61 10.51 1.14
CA ILE A 89 -4.92 9.85 1.17
C ILE A 89 -5.35 9.69 2.62
N PHE A 90 -4.48 9.08 3.44
CA PHE A 90 -4.66 8.90 4.87
C PHE A 90 -3.43 9.42 5.60
N ASP A 91 -3.59 10.49 6.36
CA ASP A 91 -2.51 11.25 7.00
C ASP A 91 -2.45 11.07 8.53
N LYS A 92 -3.20 10.11 9.06
CA LYS A 92 -3.20 9.73 10.48
C LYS A 92 -2.93 8.24 10.67
N PHE A 93 -2.11 7.92 11.69
CA PHE A 93 -1.86 6.55 12.13
C PHE A 93 -3.05 5.98 12.91
N GLU A 94 -4.13 5.67 12.21
CA GLU A 94 -5.37 5.17 12.82
C GLU A 94 -5.63 3.71 12.46
N ALA A 95 -5.28 3.30 11.25
CA ALA A 95 -5.53 1.96 10.73
C ALA A 95 -4.43 1.53 9.75
N ASP A 96 -4.43 0.26 9.41
CA ASP A 96 -3.68 -0.28 8.29
C ASP A 96 -4.48 -0.05 6.99
N TYR A 97 -3.80 0.45 5.97
CA TYR A 97 -4.35 0.65 4.63
C TYR A 97 -3.44 -0.04 3.63
N ILE A 98 -3.90 -1.18 3.12
CA ILE A 98 -3.12 -2.04 2.22
C ILE A 98 -3.84 -2.08 0.87
N TYR A 99 -3.14 -1.65 -0.18
CA TYR A 99 -3.67 -1.67 -1.54
C TYR A 99 -3.93 -3.09 -2.02
N VAL A 100 -5.03 -3.28 -2.76
CA VAL A 100 -5.39 -4.56 -3.39
C VAL A 100 -5.34 -4.43 -4.92
N THR A 101 -6.03 -3.43 -5.48
CA THR A 101 -6.08 -3.14 -6.93
C THR A 101 -6.76 -1.78 -7.18
N ASN A 102 -6.85 -1.35 -8.44
CA ASN A 102 -7.68 -0.22 -8.83
C ASN A 102 -8.26 -0.37 -10.24
N ASP A 103 -9.47 0.17 -10.44
CA ASP A 103 -10.08 0.37 -11.75
C ASP A 103 -10.17 1.88 -12.02
N GLY A 104 -9.26 2.38 -12.86
CA GLY A 104 -9.07 3.82 -13.04
C GLY A 104 -8.73 4.49 -11.71
N ASP A 105 -9.60 5.40 -11.26
CA ASP A 105 -9.44 6.17 -10.03
C ASP A 105 -10.12 5.50 -8.82
N LYS A 106 -10.83 4.38 -9.03
CA LYS A 106 -11.44 3.62 -7.94
C LYS A 106 -10.44 2.65 -7.36
N VAL A 107 -10.06 2.86 -6.10
CA VAL A 107 -9.05 2.07 -5.40
C VAL A 107 -9.74 1.11 -4.46
N THR A 108 -9.34 -0.17 -4.52
CA THR A 108 -9.75 -1.20 -3.57
C THR A 108 -8.62 -1.45 -2.57
N MET A 109 -8.96 -1.42 -1.28
CA MET A 109 -8.00 -1.56 -0.18
C MET A 109 -8.50 -2.51 0.90
N ARG A 110 -7.58 -3.25 1.52
CA ARG A 110 -7.80 -3.95 2.78
C ARG A 110 -7.47 -3.02 3.94
N THR A 111 -8.37 -2.92 4.91
CA THR A 111 -8.18 -2.07 6.10
C THR A 111 -8.78 -2.67 7.36
N ASN A 112 -8.24 -2.31 8.53
CA ASN A 112 -8.82 -2.57 9.85
C ASN A 112 -9.46 -1.32 10.47
N LYS A 113 -9.66 -0.25 9.70
CA LYS A 113 -10.36 0.96 10.14
C LYS A 113 -11.78 0.59 10.59
N ASN A 114 -12.03 0.75 11.89
CA ASN A 114 -13.29 0.38 12.54
C ASN A 114 -13.70 -1.09 12.31
N ALA A 115 -12.72 -1.98 12.07
CA ALA A 115 -12.93 -3.39 11.75
C ALA A 115 -11.73 -4.24 12.22
N PRO A 116 -11.65 -4.67 13.50
CA PRO A 116 -10.50 -5.40 14.04
C PRO A 116 -10.12 -6.68 13.26
N ASN A 117 -11.07 -7.37 12.63
CA ASN A 117 -10.86 -8.56 11.80
C ASN A 117 -10.60 -8.23 10.32
N PHE A 118 -10.37 -6.96 10.00
CA PHE A 118 -10.19 -6.43 8.64
C PHE A 118 -11.41 -6.57 7.73
N LYS A 119 -11.50 -5.63 6.79
CA LYS A 119 -12.49 -5.58 5.72
C LYS A 119 -11.83 -5.12 4.42
N VAL A 120 -12.55 -5.23 3.30
CA VAL A 120 -12.13 -4.67 2.01
C VAL A 120 -13.08 -3.57 1.61
N VAL A 121 -12.54 -2.41 1.28
CA VAL A 121 -13.29 -1.21 0.91
C VAL A 121 -12.86 -0.72 -0.46
N CYS A 122 -13.77 -0.06 -1.16
CA CYS A 122 -13.51 0.62 -2.41
C CYS A 122 -13.93 2.10 -2.28
N PHE A 123 -13.12 3.00 -2.80
CA PHE A 123 -13.40 4.45 -2.81
C PHE A 123 -12.79 5.10 -4.05
N ASP A 124 -13.25 6.32 -4.39
CA ASP A 124 -12.66 7.12 -5.46
C ASP A 124 -11.46 7.91 -4.92
N LEU A 125 -10.31 7.83 -5.59
CA LEU A 125 -9.08 8.50 -5.18
C LEU A 125 -9.22 10.03 -5.16
N ASN A 126 -10.10 10.59 -5.98
CA ASN A 126 -10.37 12.03 -6.00
C ASN A 126 -11.23 12.48 -4.80
N ASP A 127 -11.86 11.54 -4.10
CA ASP A 127 -12.70 11.80 -2.94
C ASP A 127 -12.64 10.64 -1.92
N PRO A 128 -11.51 10.47 -1.22
CA PRO A 128 -11.24 9.30 -0.37
C PRO A 128 -11.92 9.37 1.00
N THR A 129 -12.95 10.20 1.17
CA THR A 129 -13.67 10.40 2.43
C THR A 129 -14.31 9.10 2.92
N GLU A 130 -14.15 8.78 4.22
CA GLU A 130 -14.57 7.50 4.81
C GLU A 130 -16.08 7.25 4.63
N GLU A 131 -16.89 8.32 4.65
CA GLU A 131 -18.34 8.26 4.45
C GLU A 131 -18.74 7.79 3.04
N LYS A 132 -17.82 7.85 2.07
CA LYS A 132 -18.05 7.45 0.67
C LYS A 132 -17.49 6.07 0.35
N TRP A 133 -16.86 5.41 1.32
CA TRP A 133 -16.36 4.07 1.12
C TRP A 133 -17.51 3.09 0.91
N THR A 134 -17.34 2.22 -0.08
CA THR A 134 -18.19 1.05 -0.25
C THR A 134 -17.47 -0.16 0.33
N ASN A 135 -18.08 -0.85 1.29
CA ASN A 135 -17.54 -2.13 1.74
C ASN A 135 -17.76 -3.17 0.63
N VAL A 136 -16.66 -3.67 0.06
CA VAL A 136 -16.66 -4.77 -0.91
C VAL A 136 -16.77 -6.09 -0.17
N ILE A 137 -15.97 -6.25 0.89
CA ILE A 137 -16.04 -7.40 1.80
C ILE A 137 -16.17 -6.83 3.20
N GLU A 138 -17.32 -7.07 3.83
CA GLU A 138 -17.56 -6.70 5.22
C GLU A 138 -16.63 -7.44 6.19
N GLU A 139 -16.45 -6.88 7.38
CA GLU A 139 -15.74 -7.56 8.46
C GLU A 139 -16.47 -8.86 8.84
N HIS A 140 -15.72 -9.95 8.99
CA HIS A 140 -16.28 -11.19 9.52
C HIS A 140 -16.31 -11.14 11.06
N GLU A 141 -17.38 -11.67 11.66
CA GLU A 141 -17.58 -11.67 13.13
C GLU A 141 -16.48 -12.39 13.94
N LYS A 142 -15.66 -13.24 13.30
CA LYS A 142 -14.73 -14.16 13.97
C LYS A 142 -13.42 -14.29 13.20
N ASP A 143 -13.52 -14.54 11.89
CA ASP A 143 -12.35 -14.86 11.07
C ASP A 143 -11.60 -13.59 10.67
N VAL A 144 -10.27 -13.58 10.79
CA VAL A 144 -9.47 -12.42 10.41
C VAL A 144 -9.18 -12.49 8.91
N LEU A 145 -9.55 -11.46 8.15
CA LEU A 145 -9.18 -11.34 6.74
C LEU A 145 -7.68 -11.03 6.66
N SER A 146 -6.87 -12.04 6.40
CA SER A 146 -5.39 -12.03 6.47
C SER A 146 -4.72 -11.47 5.21
N SER A 147 -5.29 -11.73 4.03
CA SER A 147 -4.82 -11.14 2.77
C SER A 147 -5.95 -11.04 1.75
N CYS A 148 -5.80 -10.13 0.81
CA CYS A 148 -6.69 -9.98 -0.33
C CYS A 148 -5.85 -9.59 -1.55
N THR A 149 -6.03 -10.30 -2.66
CA THR A 149 -5.28 -10.07 -3.90
C THR A 149 -6.24 -10.13 -5.08
N CYS A 150 -6.17 -9.14 -5.97
CA CYS A 150 -6.92 -9.16 -7.21
C CYS A 150 -6.31 -10.17 -8.19
N VAL A 151 -7.15 -10.99 -8.80
CA VAL A 151 -6.78 -11.99 -9.79
C VAL A 151 -7.81 -12.00 -10.92
N ASN A 152 -7.38 -12.35 -12.13
CA ASN A 152 -8.27 -12.43 -13.30
C ASN A 152 -9.09 -11.15 -13.56
N GLU A 153 -8.53 -9.97 -13.25
CA GLU A 153 -9.14 -8.64 -13.42
C GLU A 153 -10.36 -8.33 -12.54
N ASP A 154 -11.24 -9.30 -12.29
CA ASP A 154 -12.54 -9.11 -11.64
C ASP A 154 -12.79 -10.01 -10.42
N MET A 155 -11.77 -10.77 -9.98
CA MET A 155 -11.85 -11.67 -8.82
C MET A 155 -10.87 -11.28 -7.72
N LEU A 156 -11.18 -11.69 -6.51
CA LEU A 156 -10.38 -11.53 -5.31
C LEU A 156 -10.05 -12.92 -4.75
N ALA A 157 -8.76 -13.22 -4.61
CA ALA A 157 -8.28 -14.32 -3.79
C ALA A 157 -8.10 -13.80 -2.35
N VAL A 158 -8.93 -14.29 -1.43
CA VAL A 158 -9.01 -13.81 -0.06
C VAL A 158 -8.61 -14.92 0.89
N ILE A 159 -7.66 -14.66 1.79
CA ILE A 159 -7.26 -15.62 2.82
C ILE A 159 -7.80 -15.14 4.15
N TYR A 160 -8.61 -15.97 4.80
CA TYR A 160 -9.05 -15.79 6.17
C TYR A 160 -8.23 -16.67 7.12
N LEU A 161 -7.99 -16.18 8.33
CA LEU A 161 -7.47 -16.96 9.44
C LEU A 161 -8.64 -17.38 10.33
N ARG A 162 -9.07 -18.63 10.18
CA ARG A 162 -10.14 -19.26 10.98
C ARG A 162 -9.51 -20.24 11.95
N ASP A 163 -9.58 -19.93 13.25
CA ASP A 163 -9.04 -20.79 14.31
C ASP A 163 -7.57 -21.21 14.04
N VAL A 164 -6.74 -20.25 13.62
CA VAL A 164 -5.31 -20.43 13.28
C VAL A 164 -5.06 -21.31 12.04
N VAL A 165 -6.09 -21.53 11.21
CA VAL A 165 -5.99 -22.21 9.92
C VAL A 165 -6.32 -21.22 8.81
N ASN A 166 -5.49 -21.19 7.76
CA ASN A 166 -5.76 -20.36 6.59
C ASN A 166 -6.85 -21.01 5.72
N VAL A 167 -7.87 -20.23 5.36
CA VAL A 167 -8.94 -20.60 4.44
C VAL A 167 -8.89 -19.65 3.25
N LEU A 168 -8.74 -20.19 2.05
CA LEU A 168 -8.78 -19.43 0.80
C LEU A 168 -10.21 -19.42 0.27
N GLU A 169 -10.68 -18.23 -0.10
CA GLU A 169 -11.95 -18.01 -0.78
C GLU A 169 -11.70 -17.20 -2.05
N ILE A 170 -12.48 -17.47 -3.10
CA ILE A 170 -12.51 -16.67 -4.32
C ILE A 170 -13.80 -15.85 -4.31
N ARG A 171 -13.67 -14.54 -4.44
CA ARG A 171 -14.79 -13.58 -4.36
C ARG A 171 -14.81 -12.67 -5.58
N LYS A 172 -15.96 -12.09 -5.94
CA LYS A 172 -16.04 -11.07 -6.99
C LYS A 172 -15.46 -9.74 -6.49
N LEU A 173 -14.67 -9.06 -7.31
CA LEU A 173 -14.15 -7.72 -6.99
C LEU A 173 -15.28 -6.68 -6.85
N LYS A 174 -16.34 -6.81 -7.65
CA LYS A 174 -17.42 -5.83 -7.73
C LYS A 174 -18.19 -5.66 -6.41
N ASP A 175 -18.46 -6.75 -5.70
CA ASP A 175 -19.38 -6.79 -4.57
C ASP A 175 -18.97 -7.79 -3.47
N GLY A 176 -17.80 -8.43 -3.59
CA GLY A 176 -17.29 -9.40 -2.62
C GLY A 176 -18.06 -10.71 -2.53
N THR A 177 -19.01 -10.97 -3.44
CA THR A 177 -19.80 -12.21 -3.45
C THR A 177 -18.88 -13.42 -3.56
N LEU A 178 -19.07 -14.41 -2.69
CA LEU A 178 -18.36 -15.68 -2.71
C LEU A 178 -18.65 -16.45 -4.01
N ILE A 179 -17.58 -16.89 -4.68
CA ILE A 179 -17.62 -17.75 -5.85
C ILE A 179 -17.29 -19.19 -5.44
N GLN A 180 -16.21 -19.38 -4.68
CA GLN A 180 -15.69 -20.68 -4.27
C GLN A 180 -14.97 -20.59 -2.93
#